data_AF-A0A2S2NQ35-F1
#
_entry.id   AF-A0A2S2NQ35-F1
#
_cell.length_a   1.000
_cell.length_b   1.000
_cell.length_c   1.000
_cell.angle_alpha   90.00
_cell.angle_beta   90.00
_cell.angle_gamma   90.00
#
_symmetry.space_group_name_H-M   'P 1'
#
loop_
_entity.id
_entity.type
_entity.pdbx_description
1 polymer ?
#
loop_
_entity_poly.entity_id
_entity_poly.type
_entity_poly.pdbx_seq_one_letter_code
_entity_poly.pdbx_strand_id
1 'polypeptide(L)'
;MWIAMLKEKIKTPMKFFLSKSHNLWGGNINVYKALCTALTNHESSLHKEWCDQISEKDNNSRTGTLLIRDQLTRKYSVNFSKYITEKVDIAQLMIYHRLPIPRRLQLKVQRKDMMYERYIYAEGIVKRYNQLREMIPDVFYNLINFELMKMDKLMIPLLNTIKWSSNGAMNIMHDVMSNFNYSEAFIKTLADLNYILRNEIENIAQYLLIKLPDHPVWPHEFKELNKIYLEDTMKHISDKSIFIEDVFNYVIKLIIYRVNDKYSFKDEESMYNFFNVNRALEDIKDTDG
;
A
#
# COMPACT_ATOMS: atom_id res chain seq x y z
N MET A 1 -5.59 22.19 25.98
CA MET A 1 -5.13 23.43 25.31
C MET A 1 -5.93 24.66 25.74
N TRP A 2 -7.24 24.73 25.52
CA TRP A 2 -8.05 25.91 25.90
C TRP A 2 -7.96 26.27 27.40
N ILE A 3 -8.03 25.27 28.28
CA ILE A 3 -7.86 25.46 29.74
C ILE A 3 -6.48 26.05 30.09
N ALA A 4 -5.42 25.61 29.41
CA ALA A 4 -4.08 26.14 29.61
C ALA A 4 -3.95 27.61 29.17
N MET A 5 -4.54 27.96 28.01
CA MET A 5 -4.60 29.35 27.55
C MET A 5 -5.38 30.25 28.51
N LEU A 6 -6.51 29.77 29.06
CA LEU A 6 -7.26 30.50 30.07
C LEU A 6 -6.44 30.71 31.34
N LYS A 7 -5.75 29.68 31.84
CA LYS A 7 -4.87 29.82 33.01
C LYS A 7 -3.78 30.86 32.79
N GLU A 8 -3.17 30.88 31.61
CA GLU A 8 -2.14 31.87 31.26
C GLU A 8 -2.72 33.28 31.18
N LYS A 9 -3.87 33.44 30.50
CA LYS A 9 -4.58 34.72 30.40
C LYS A 9 -5.04 35.29 31.73
N ILE A 10 -5.41 34.46 32.70
CA ILE A 10 -5.86 34.92 34.03
C ILE A 10 -4.64 35.17 34.95
N LYS A 11 -3.52 34.47 34.74
CA LYS A 11 -2.27 34.64 35.51
C LYS A 11 -1.59 35.99 35.24
N THR A 12 -1.60 36.47 34.00
CA THR A 12 -0.98 37.75 33.59
C THR A 12 -1.58 38.98 34.31
N PRO A 13 -2.90 39.22 34.30
CA PRO A 13 -3.50 40.33 35.03
C PRO A 13 -3.32 40.14 36.54
N MET A 14 -3.42 38.91 37.06
CA MET A 14 -3.24 38.66 38.50
C MET A 14 -1.82 39.03 38.98
N LYS A 15 -0.78 38.76 38.19
CA LYS A 15 0.60 39.20 38.49
C LYS A 15 0.74 40.73 38.51
N PHE A 16 0.09 41.42 37.58
CA PHE A 16 0.08 42.88 37.55
C PHE A 16 -0.61 43.47 38.78
N PHE A 17 -1.77 42.94 39.15
CA PHE A 17 -2.47 43.37 40.34
C PHE A 17 -1.62 43.11 41.59
N LEU A 18 -0.99 41.94 41.73
CA LEU A 18 -0.13 41.55 42.87
C LEU A 18 1.00 42.55 43.14
N SER A 19 1.46 43.28 42.10
CA SER A 19 2.55 44.23 42.20
C SER A 19 2.15 45.63 42.70
N LYS A 20 0.88 46.02 42.65
CA LYS A 20 0.46 47.43 42.75
C LYS A 20 -0.34 47.83 44.00
N SER A 21 -0.92 46.90 44.77
CA SER A 21 -1.59 47.25 46.03
C SER A 21 -1.86 46.03 46.89
N HIS A 22 -1.94 46.17 48.22
CA HIS A 22 -2.31 45.09 49.15
C HIS A 22 -3.75 45.24 49.70
N ASN A 23 -4.43 46.37 49.42
CA ASN A 23 -5.65 46.80 50.11
C ASN A 23 -6.97 46.50 49.36
N LEU A 24 -6.93 46.20 48.05
CA LEU A 24 -8.07 45.83 47.19
C LEU A 24 -8.41 44.31 47.16
N TRP A 25 -7.84 43.52 48.08
CA TRP A 25 -7.51 42.11 47.81
C TRP A 25 -8.42 41.05 48.45
N GLY A 26 -9.07 41.36 49.58
CA GLY A 26 -9.55 40.34 50.52
C GLY A 26 -10.47 39.26 49.92
N GLY A 27 -11.50 39.65 49.15
CA GLY A 27 -12.48 38.71 48.59
C GLY A 27 -12.06 38.07 47.26
N ASN A 28 -11.42 38.84 46.38
CA ASN A 28 -11.18 38.44 44.98
C ASN A 28 -10.03 37.43 44.83
N ILE A 29 -9.07 37.39 45.77
CA ILE A 29 -8.03 36.34 45.77
C ILE A 29 -8.67 34.97 45.96
N ASN A 30 -9.64 34.84 46.85
CA ASN A 30 -10.27 33.55 47.16
C ASN A 30 -11.06 33.03 45.95
N VAL A 31 -11.73 33.94 45.23
CA VAL A 31 -12.41 33.62 43.96
C VAL A 31 -11.39 33.20 42.88
N TYR A 32 -10.28 33.93 42.72
CA TYR A 32 -9.22 33.55 41.79
C TYR A 32 -8.61 32.17 42.13
N LYS A 33 -8.32 31.92 43.42
CA LYS A 33 -7.81 30.63 43.89
C LYS A 33 -8.82 29.51 43.61
N ALA A 34 -10.09 29.72 43.92
CA ALA A 34 -11.16 28.76 43.65
C ALA A 34 -11.34 28.48 42.16
N LEU A 35 -11.20 29.51 41.31
CA LEU A 35 -11.25 29.35 39.86
C LEU A 35 -10.03 28.59 39.33
N CYS A 36 -8.82 28.89 39.82
CA CYS A 36 -7.62 28.14 39.48
C CYS A 36 -7.72 26.67 39.87
N THR A 37 -8.23 26.36 41.07
CA THR A 37 -8.41 24.98 41.53
C THR A 37 -9.48 24.24 40.73
N ALA A 38 -10.60 24.90 40.40
CA ALA A 38 -11.61 24.34 39.50
C ALA A 38 -11.01 24.00 38.12
N LEU A 39 -10.25 24.92 37.52
CA LEU A 39 -9.60 24.69 36.22
C LEU A 39 -8.54 23.58 36.27
N THR A 40 -7.78 23.42 37.36
CA THR A 40 -6.85 22.28 37.52
C THR A 40 -7.59 20.96 37.70
N ASN A 41 -8.70 20.95 38.43
CA ASN A 41 -9.50 19.74 38.64
C ASN A 41 -10.15 19.28 37.34
N HIS A 42 -10.72 20.21 36.56
CA HIS A 42 -11.27 19.90 35.24
C HIS A 42 -10.20 19.39 34.27
N GLU A 43 -9.03 20.02 34.20
CA GLU A 43 -7.91 19.53 33.38
C GLU A 43 -7.49 18.11 33.78
N SER A 44 -7.40 17.83 35.09
CA SER A 44 -7.04 16.51 35.60
C SER A 44 -8.11 15.45 35.30
N SER A 45 -9.40 15.80 35.37
CA SER A 45 -10.51 14.88 35.03
C SER A 45 -10.47 14.51 33.55
N LEU A 46 -10.40 15.51 32.67
CA LEU A 46 -10.35 15.30 31.21
C LEU A 46 -9.13 14.48 30.80
N HIS A 47 -7.98 14.73 31.43
CA HIS A 47 -6.77 13.96 31.18
C HIS A 47 -6.92 12.49 31.60
N LYS A 48 -7.55 12.21 32.74
CA LYS A 48 -7.83 10.83 33.19
C LYS A 48 -8.79 10.12 32.24
N GLU A 49 -9.91 10.74 31.91
CA GLU A 49 -10.89 10.19 30.98
C GLU A 49 -10.27 9.85 29.62
N TRP A 50 -9.39 10.72 29.10
CA TRP A 50 -8.66 10.46 27.86
C TRP A 50 -7.69 9.28 27.99
N CYS A 51 -6.96 9.18 29.11
CA CYS A 51 -6.06 8.05 29.38
C CYS A 51 -6.81 6.72 29.43
N ASP A 52 -8.00 6.70 30.04
CA ASP A 52 -8.83 5.50 30.20
C ASP A 52 -9.38 5.05 28.84
N GLN A 53 -9.94 5.98 28.05
CA GLN A 53 -10.45 5.69 26.70
C GLN A 53 -9.39 5.11 25.76
N ILE A 54 -8.14 5.54 25.90
CA ILE A 54 -7.06 5.02 25.08
C ILE A 54 -6.64 3.63 25.55
N SER A 55 -6.56 3.42 26.86
CA SER A 55 -6.14 2.14 27.42
C SER A 55 -7.05 0.98 26.99
N GLU A 56 -8.35 1.22 26.84
CA GLU A 56 -9.31 0.23 26.32
C GLU A 56 -9.13 -0.03 24.82
N LYS A 57 -9.08 1.05 24.01
CA LYS A 57 -9.05 0.93 22.54
C LYS A 57 -7.68 0.51 21.97
N ASP A 58 -6.59 0.82 22.67
CA ASP A 58 -5.23 0.45 22.26
C ASP A 58 -5.00 -1.07 22.27
N ASN A 59 -5.69 -1.81 23.14
CA ASN A 59 -5.59 -3.26 23.20
C ASN A 59 -6.07 -3.91 21.90
N ASN A 60 -7.15 -3.37 21.31
CA ASN A 60 -7.74 -3.88 20.06
C ASN A 60 -6.88 -3.56 18.83
N SER A 61 -6.15 -2.45 18.85
CA SER A 61 -5.25 -2.05 17.75
C SER A 61 -3.99 -2.94 17.67
N ARG A 62 -3.48 -3.43 18.80
CA ARG A 62 -2.23 -4.22 18.85
C ARG A 62 -2.35 -5.60 18.20
N THR A 63 -3.55 -6.16 18.16
CA THR A 63 -3.80 -7.49 17.61
C THR A 63 -4.03 -7.48 16.10
N GLY A 64 -4.17 -6.30 15.48
CA GLY A 64 -4.36 -6.16 14.05
C GLY A 64 -3.13 -6.62 13.26
N THR A 65 -3.36 -7.48 12.27
CA THR A 65 -2.39 -7.84 11.24
C THR A 65 -2.17 -6.66 10.30
N LEU A 66 -1.06 -6.64 9.54
CA LEU A 66 -0.72 -5.50 8.67
C LEU A 66 -1.76 -5.26 7.57
N LEU A 67 -2.30 -6.33 7.01
CA LEU A 67 -3.21 -6.29 5.87
C LEU A 67 -4.56 -6.93 6.21
N ILE A 68 -5.61 -6.40 5.60
CA ILE A 68 -6.94 -7.00 5.57
C ILE A 68 -7.30 -7.29 4.11
N ARG A 69 -7.85 -8.49 3.89
CA ARG A 69 -8.46 -8.86 2.62
C ARG A 69 -9.96 -8.60 2.71
N ASP A 70 -10.48 -7.80 1.79
CA ASP A 70 -11.93 -7.65 1.66
C ASP A 70 -12.53 -8.95 1.09
N GLN A 71 -13.58 -9.45 1.74
CA GLN A 71 -14.24 -10.70 1.37
C GLN A 71 -15.02 -10.57 0.06
N LEU A 72 -15.52 -9.37 -0.25
CA LEU A 72 -16.33 -9.10 -1.44
C LEU A 72 -15.45 -8.79 -2.65
N THR A 73 -14.54 -7.82 -2.54
CA THR A 73 -13.71 -7.40 -3.68
C THR A 73 -12.46 -8.26 -3.87
N ARG A 74 -12.11 -9.10 -2.89
CA ARG A 74 -10.83 -9.84 -2.81
C ARG A 74 -9.60 -8.91 -2.93
N LYS A 75 -9.76 -7.60 -2.80
CA LYS A 75 -8.65 -6.63 -2.82
C LYS A 75 -8.01 -6.59 -1.43
N TYR A 76 -6.70 -6.37 -1.42
CA TYR A 76 -5.97 -6.13 -0.18
C TYR A 76 -6.12 -4.66 0.20
N SER A 77 -6.16 -4.41 1.51
CA SER A 77 -6.20 -3.09 2.13
C SER A 77 -5.28 -3.09 3.34
N VAL A 78 -4.67 -1.93 3.63
CA VAL A 78 -3.80 -1.78 4.79
C VAL A 78 -4.66 -1.61 6.04
N ASN A 79 -4.39 -2.40 7.06
CA ASN A 79 -5.11 -2.35 8.33
C ASN A 79 -4.53 -1.28 9.24
N PHE A 80 -4.74 -0.02 8.89
CA PHE A 80 -4.27 1.10 9.70
C PHE A 80 -5.42 2.04 10.01
N SER A 81 -5.71 2.20 11.30
CA SER A 81 -6.80 3.04 11.75
C SER A 81 -6.33 4.48 11.91
N LYS A 82 -7.02 5.41 11.23
CA LYS A 82 -6.86 6.87 11.41
C LYS A 82 -7.04 7.31 12.86
N TYR A 83 -7.80 6.55 13.66
CA TYR A 83 -7.93 6.81 15.09
C TYR A 83 -6.58 6.75 15.83
N ILE A 84 -5.69 5.85 15.42
CA ILE A 84 -4.39 5.67 16.09
C ILE A 84 -3.48 6.86 15.80
N THR A 85 -3.47 7.37 14.57
CA THR A 85 -2.64 8.53 14.18
C THR A 85 -3.06 9.77 14.95
N GLU A 86 -4.36 10.05 15.00
CA GLU A 86 -4.90 11.21 15.73
C GLU A 86 -4.52 11.17 17.22
N LYS A 87 -4.55 9.99 17.84
CA LYS A 87 -4.16 9.83 19.25
C LYS A 87 -2.66 9.99 19.48
N VAL A 88 -1.82 9.52 18.55
CA VAL A 88 -0.38 9.73 18.61
C VAL A 88 -0.05 11.22 18.51
N ASP A 89 -0.72 11.96 17.62
CA ASP A 89 -0.52 13.41 17.46
C ASP A 89 -0.96 14.18 18.73
N ILE A 90 -2.11 13.82 19.30
CA ILE A 90 -2.56 14.39 20.59
C ILE A 90 -1.56 14.07 21.71
N ALA A 91 -1.01 12.86 21.73
CA ALA A 91 0.00 12.49 22.72
C ALA A 91 1.29 13.30 22.56
N GLN A 92 1.72 13.61 21.33
CA GLN A 92 2.85 14.52 21.11
C GLN A 92 2.59 15.92 21.69
N LEU A 93 1.38 16.46 21.47
CA LEU A 93 0.98 17.74 22.06
C LEU A 93 0.97 17.69 23.59
N MET A 94 0.52 16.58 24.19
CA MET A 94 0.54 16.41 25.65
C MET A 94 1.95 16.35 26.22
N ILE A 95 2.90 15.67 25.55
CA ILE A 95 4.33 15.67 25.91
C ILE A 95 4.89 17.10 25.85
N TYR A 96 4.58 17.84 24.78
CA TYR A 96 5.01 19.23 24.64
C TYR A 96 4.51 20.11 25.80
N HIS A 97 3.27 19.91 26.23
CA HIS A 97 2.67 20.59 27.39
C HIS A 97 3.09 20.01 28.76
N ARG A 98 4.05 19.07 28.80
CA ARG A 98 4.56 18.41 30.02
C ARG A 98 3.48 17.69 30.84
N LEU A 99 2.44 17.20 30.17
CA LEU A 99 1.42 16.36 30.79
C LEU A 99 1.87 14.89 30.78
N PRO A 100 1.64 14.14 31.88
CA PRO A 100 2.10 12.75 31.99
C PRO A 100 1.23 11.81 31.14
N ILE A 101 1.82 11.13 30.17
CA ILE A 101 1.09 10.21 29.28
C ILE A 101 1.30 8.76 29.74
N PRO A 102 0.32 7.87 29.55
CA PRO A 102 0.53 6.43 29.72
C PRO A 102 1.77 5.92 28.97
N ARG A 103 2.62 5.14 29.67
CA ARG A 103 3.88 4.59 29.12
C ARG A 103 3.70 3.90 27.76
N ARG A 104 2.55 3.25 27.54
CA ARG A 104 2.22 2.55 26.29
C ARG A 104 2.11 3.50 25.09
N LEU A 105 1.48 4.64 25.27
CA LEU A 105 1.38 5.67 24.23
C LEU A 105 2.72 6.36 24.00
N GLN A 106 3.51 6.56 25.06
CA GLN A 106 4.85 7.12 24.95
C GLN A 106 5.74 6.27 24.01
N LEU A 107 5.69 4.94 24.13
CA LEU A 107 6.39 4.03 23.22
C LEU A 107 5.88 4.14 21.76
N LYS A 108 4.57 4.33 21.55
CA LYS A 108 4.00 4.54 20.21
C LYS A 108 4.45 5.86 19.59
N VAL A 109 4.49 6.94 20.38
CA VAL A 109 4.99 8.25 19.94
C VAL A 109 6.45 8.16 19.54
N GLN A 110 7.28 7.45 20.31
CA GLN A 110 8.70 7.24 19.96
C GLN A 110 8.86 6.41 18.67
N ARG A 111 7.98 5.44 18.42
CA ARG A 111 8.02 4.58 17.23
C ARG A 111 7.14 5.10 16.09
N LYS A 112 6.66 6.34 16.16
CA LYS A 112 5.72 6.92 15.20
C LYS A 112 6.27 6.87 13.78
N ASP A 113 7.52 7.30 13.60
CA ASP A 113 8.13 7.41 12.27
C ASP A 113 8.32 6.03 11.64
N MET A 114 8.76 5.05 12.43
CA MET A 114 8.83 3.65 12.01
C MET A 114 7.47 3.09 11.59
N MET A 115 6.40 3.43 12.32
CA MET A 115 5.03 2.98 11.97
C MET A 115 4.54 3.61 10.68
N TYR A 116 4.79 4.91 10.46
CA TYR A 116 4.40 5.60 9.23
C TYR A 116 5.17 5.11 8.01
N GLU A 117 6.49 4.87 8.16
CA GLU A 117 7.30 4.29 7.09
C GLU A 117 6.77 2.92 6.67
N ARG A 118 6.47 2.05 7.65
CA ARG A 118 5.85 0.74 7.41
C ARG A 118 4.48 0.87 6.74
N TYR A 119 3.69 1.86 7.14
CA TYR A 119 2.36 2.10 6.55
C TYR A 119 2.48 2.48 5.08
N ILE A 120 3.31 3.47 4.75
CA ILE A 120 3.55 3.91 3.37
C ILE A 120 4.05 2.75 2.52
N TYR A 121 4.97 1.95 3.06
CA TYR A 121 5.52 0.81 2.35
C TYR A 121 4.48 -0.29 2.09
N ALA A 122 3.67 -0.63 3.10
CA ALA A 122 2.57 -1.59 2.97
C ALA A 122 1.51 -1.11 1.96
N GLU A 123 1.17 0.18 1.98
CA GLU A 123 0.24 0.80 1.03
C GLU A 123 0.79 0.72 -0.40
N GLY A 124 2.10 0.96 -0.57
CA GLY A 124 2.78 0.80 -1.85
C GLY A 124 2.69 -0.62 -2.40
N ILE A 125 2.93 -1.64 -1.57
CA ILE A 125 2.82 -3.06 -1.96
C ILE A 125 1.39 -3.38 -2.40
N VAL A 126 0.39 -3.00 -1.60
CA VAL A 126 -1.03 -3.27 -1.88
C VAL A 126 -1.48 -2.60 -3.17
N LYS A 127 -1.11 -1.33 -3.36
CA LYS A 127 -1.44 -0.58 -4.58
C LYS A 127 -0.83 -1.23 -5.82
N ARG A 128 0.45 -1.61 -5.76
CA ARG A 128 1.13 -2.30 -6.87
C ARG A 128 0.48 -3.64 -7.19
N TYR A 129 0.17 -4.45 -6.18
CA TYR A 129 -0.52 -5.73 -6.40
C TYR A 129 -1.89 -5.55 -7.06
N ASN A 130 -2.70 -4.61 -6.59
CA ASN A 130 -4.01 -4.35 -7.17
C ASN A 130 -3.90 -3.86 -8.63
N GLN A 131 -2.92 -2.99 -8.93
CA GLN A 131 -2.64 -2.53 -10.30
C GLN A 131 -2.20 -3.68 -11.22
N LEU A 132 -1.34 -4.59 -10.73
CA LEU A 132 -0.91 -5.76 -11.50
C LEU A 132 -2.09 -6.64 -11.87
N ARG A 133 -3.03 -6.83 -10.95
CA ARG A 133 -4.22 -7.64 -11.20
C ARG A 133 -5.14 -7.03 -12.26
N GLU A 134 -5.19 -5.70 -12.34
CA GLU A 134 -5.95 -4.96 -13.36
C GLU A 134 -5.23 -4.95 -14.73
N MET A 135 -3.90 -5.10 -14.76
CA MET A 135 -3.12 -5.13 -16.00
C MET A 135 -3.18 -6.46 -16.74
N ILE A 136 -3.55 -7.54 -16.06
CA ILE A 136 -3.61 -8.88 -16.66
C ILE A 136 -4.73 -8.93 -17.70
N PRO A 137 -4.43 -9.24 -18.99
CA PRO A 137 -5.48 -9.42 -19.98
C PRO A 137 -6.31 -10.67 -19.68
N ASP A 138 -7.64 -10.56 -19.86
CA ASP A 138 -8.58 -11.64 -19.56
C ASP A 138 -8.22 -12.98 -20.23
N VAL A 139 -7.69 -12.91 -21.46
CA VAL A 139 -7.27 -14.07 -22.25
C VAL A 139 -6.21 -14.91 -21.53
N PHE A 140 -5.34 -14.26 -20.77
CA PHE A 140 -4.22 -14.91 -20.07
C PHE A 140 -4.49 -15.12 -18.59
N TYR A 141 -5.66 -14.73 -18.08
CA TYR A 141 -5.95 -14.81 -16.64
C TYR A 141 -5.78 -16.22 -16.08
N ASN A 142 -6.33 -17.23 -16.77
CA ASN A 142 -6.22 -18.63 -16.37
C ASN A 142 -4.77 -19.15 -16.43
N LEU A 143 -4.00 -18.67 -17.42
CA LEU A 143 -2.61 -19.07 -17.61
C LEU A 143 -1.67 -18.42 -16.60
N ILE A 144 -1.97 -17.22 -16.11
CA ILE A 144 -1.13 -16.47 -15.15
C ILE A 144 -1.58 -16.72 -13.70
N ASN A 145 -2.71 -17.39 -13.49
CA ASN A 145 -3.24 -17.65 -12.16
C ASN A 145 -2.21 -18.33 -11.22
N PHE A 146 -1.31 -19.17 -11.74
CA PHE A 146 -0.23 -19.76 -10.91
C PHE A 146 0.72 -18.70 -10.32
N GLU A 147 1.01 -17.65 -11.08
CA GLU A 147 1.90 -16.56 -10.66
C GLU A 147 1.18 -15.66 -9.66
N LEU A 148 -0.10 -15.37 -9.89
CA LEU A 148 -0.94 -14.67 -8.90
C LEU A 148 -1.02 -15.44 -7.58
N MET A 149 -1.19 -16.76 -7.63
CA MET A 149 -1.19 -17.60 -6.43
C MET A 149 0.17 -17.58 -5.71
N LYS A 150 1.28 -17.49 -6.45
CA LYS A 150 2.62 -17.33 -5.87
C LYS A 150 2.73 -15.99 -5.13
N MET A 151 2.26 -14.90 -5.73
CA MET A 151 2.24 -13.58 -5.10
C MET A 151 1.31 -13.56 -3.88
N ASP A 152 0.14 -14.18 -3.95
CA ASP A 152 -0.78 -14.31 -2.81
C ASP A 152 -0.13 -15.05 -1.64
N LYS A 153 0.62 -16.12 -1.91
CA LYS A 153 1.37 -16.86 -0.87
C LYS A 153 2.38 -15.98 -0.14
N LEU A 154 3.07 -15.08 -0.84
CA LEU A 154 3.98 -14.11 -0.22
C LEU A 154 3.25 -13.09 0.68
N MET A 155 1.97 -12.83 0.41
CA MET A 155 1.14 -11.91 1.19
C MET A 155 0.48 -12.55 2.42
N ILE A 156 0.32 -13.87 2.47
CA ILE A 156 -0.21 -14.62 3.63
C ILE A 156 0.43 -14.23 4.97
N PRO A 157 1.77 -14.17 5.11
CA PRO A 157 2.39 -13.78 6.38
C PRO A 157 2.02 -12.35 6.81
N LEU A 158 1.84 -11.43 5.86
CA LEU A 158 1.41 -10.05 6.13
C LEU A 158 -0.07 -9.97 6.55
N LEU A 159 -0.89 -10.95 6.17
CA LEU A 159 -2.31 -11.05 6.53
C LEU A 159 -2.54 -11.68 7.90
N ASN A 160 -1.70 -12.64 8.30
CA ASN A 160 -1.99 -13.51 9.45
C ASN A 160 -1.01 -13.36 10.61
N THR A 161 0.30 -13.24 10.32
CA THR A 161 1.35 -13.43 11.33
C THR A 161 2.01 -12.11 11.73
N ILE A 162 2.26 -11.25 10.74
CA ILE A 162 3.04 -10.03 10.94
C ILE A 162 2.11 -8.92 11.45
N LYS A 163 2.50 -8.34 12.58
CA LYS A 163 1.84 -7.21 13.24
C LYS A 163 2.68 -5.95 13.08
N TRP A 164 2.03 -4.79 13.22
CA TRP A 164 2.68 -3.47 13.20
C TRP A 164 3.85 -3.33 14.17
N SER A 165 3.84 -4.05 15.30
CA SER A 165 4.90 -4.02 16.31
C SER A 165 6.05 -5.01 16.09
N SER A 166 6.00 -5.85 15.05
CA SER A 166 7.04 -6.88 14.83
C SER A 166 8.37 -6.24 14.43
N ASN A 167 9.48 -6.75 14.98
CA ASN A 167 10.81 -6.16 14.76
C ASN A 167 11.41 -6.48 13.37
N GLY A 168 10.84 -7.44 12.64
CA GLY A 168 11.27 -7.84 11.29
C GLY A 168 10.29 -7.48 10.15
N ALA A 169 9.21 -6.76 10.44
CA ALA A 169 8.16 -6.48 9.46
C ALA A 169 8.66 -5.78 8.19
N MET A 170 9.61 -4.83 8.33
CA MET A 170 10.13 -4.06 7.19
C MET A 170 10.94 -4.93 6.23
N ASN A 171 11.79 -5.83 6.75
CA ASN A 171 12.61 -6.72 5.94
C ASN A 171 11.73 -7.66 5.11
N ILE A 172 10.70 -8.26 5.74
CA ILE A 172 9.76 -9.14 5.05
C ILE A 172 9.01 -8.37 3.95
N MET A 173 8.59 -7.13 4.22
CA MET A 173 7.96 -6.29 3.20
C MET A 173 8.91 -5.96 2.04
N HIS A 174 10.20 -5.70 2.31
CA HIS A 174 11.21 -5.52 1.27
C HIS A 174 11.37 -6.77 0.40
N ASP A 175 11.43 -7.94 1.02
CA ASP A 175 11.56 -9.22 0.31
C ASP A 175 10.33 -9.49 -0.57
N VAL A 176 9.12 -9.23 -0.06
CA VAL A 176 7.88 -9.33 -0.85
C VAL A 176 7.93 -8.38 -2.05
N MET A 177 8.34 -7.14 -1.84
CA MET A 177 8.42 -6.14 -2.91
C MET A 177 9.46 -6.50 -3.97
N SER A 178 10.62 -7.05 -3.56
CA SER A 178 11.66 -7.52 -4.47
C SER A 178 11.15 -8.64 -5.37
N ASN A 179 10.47 -9.62 -4.77
CA ASN A 179 9.84 -10.72 -5.50
C ASN A 179 8.73 -10.24 -6.44
N PHE A 180 7.97 -9.21 -6.04
CA PHE A 180 6.94 -8.61 -6.87
C PHE A 180 7.50 -7.96 -8.13
N ASN A 181 8.70 -7.36 -8.09
CA ASN A 181 9.29 -6.73 -9.27
C ASN A 181 9.49 -7.73 -10.43
N TYR A 182 9.86 -8.98 -10.12
CA TYR A 182 10.07 -10.01 -11.13
C TYR A 182 8.74 -10.52 -11.73
N SER A 183 7.72 -10.71 -10.90
CA SER A 183 6.36 -11.04 -11.37
C SER A 183 5.73 -9.88 -12.17
N GLU A 184 5.96 -8.64 -11.74
CA GLU A 184 5.52 -7.42 -12.41
C GLU A 184 6.11 -7.29 -13.80
N ALA A 185 7.42 -7.48 -13.95
CA ALA A 185 8.08 -7.43 -15.25
C ALA A 185 7.49 -8.45 -16.22
N PHE A 186 7.22 -9.67 -15.76
CA PHE A 186 6.57 -10.73 -16.55
C PHE A 186 5.13 -10.37 -16.97
N ILE A 187 4.32 -9.84 -16.06
CA ILE A 187 2.94 -9.45 -16.38
C ILE A 187 2.93 -8.29 -17.38
N LYS A 188 3.83 -7.32 -17.22
CA LYS A 188 3.97 -6.18 -18.13
C LYS A 188 4.34 -6.62 -19.54
N THR A 189 5.38 -7.44 -19.68
CA THR A 189 5.80 -7.93 -21.00
C THR A 189 4.68 -8.71 -21.68
N LEU A 190 3.93 -9.53 -20.94
CA LEU A 190 2.80 -10.26 -21.50
C LEU A 190 1.65 -9.34 -21.93
N ALA A 191 1.35 -8.29 -21.16
CA ALA A 191 0.34 -7.29 -21.54
C ALA A 191 0.77 -6.51 -22.80
N ASP A 192 2.05 -6.13 -22.90
CA ASP A 192 2.61 -5.44 -24.07
C ASP A 192 2.54 -6.33 -25.31
N LEU A 193 2.90 -7.61 -25.20
CA LEU A 193 2.79 -8.57 -26.31
C LEU A 193 1.34 -8.78 -26.75
N ASN A 194 0.40 -8.84 -25.81
CA ASN A 194 -1.03 -8.91 -26.13
C ASN A 194 -1.52 -7.67 -26.89
N TYR A 195 -1.03 -6.48 -26.52
CA TYR A 195 -1.34 -5.24 -27.23
C TYR A 195 -0.80 -5.29 -28.67
N ILE A 196 0.45 -5.72 -28.86
CA ILE A 196 1.07 -5.87 -30.18
C ILE A 196 0.27 -6.84 -31.05
N LEU A 197 -0.08 -8.01 -30.52
CA LEU A 197 -0.86 -9.02 -31.24
C LEU A 197 -2.21 -8.47 -31.69
N ARG A 198 -2.95 -7.78 -30.80
CA ARG A 198 -4.26 -7.19 -31.15
C ARG A 198 -4.12 -6.12 -32.22
N ASN A 199 -3.14 -5.23 -32.08
CA ASN A 199 -2.89 -4.16 -33.04
C ASN A 199 -2.56 -4.72 -34.43
N GLU A 200 -1.72 -5.77 -34.52
CA GLU A 200 -1.41 -6.38 -35.81
C GLU A 200 -2.60 -7.10 -36.44
N ILE A 201 -3.44 -7.77 -35.65
CA ILE A 201 -4.67 -8.40 -36.15
C ILE A 201 -5.65 -7.33 -36.67
N GLU A 202 -5.82 -6.23 -35.94
CA GLU A 202 -6.66 -5.10 -36.36
C GLU A 202 -6.11 -4.44 -37.64
N ASN A 203 -4.79 -4.29 -37.74
CA ASN A 203 -4.14 -3.77 -38.94
C ASN A 203 -4.43 -4.68 -40.15
N ILE A 204 -4.34 -6.01 -39.99
CA ILE A 204 -4.67 -6.96 -41.06
C ILE A 204 -6.13 -6.80 -41.49
N ALA A 205 -7.06 -6.63 -40.54
CA ALA A 205 -8.48 -6.47 -40.82
C ALA A 205 -8.81 -5.18 -41.59
N GLN A 206 -7.97 -4.14 -41.50
CA GLN A 206 -8.17 -2.86 -42.17
C GLN A 206 -7.67 -2.83 -43.62
N TYR A 207 -6.92 -3.84 -44.08
CA TYR A 207 -6.43 -3.86 -45.46
C TYR A 207 -7.58 -4.03 -46.46
N LEU A 208 -7.65 -3.11 -47.42
CA LEU A 208 -8.52 -3.23 -48.58
C LEU A 208 -7.82 -4.08 -49.64
N LEU A 209 -8.47 -5.15 -50.09
CA LEU A 209 -7.90 -6.05 -51.11
C LEU A 209 -8.05 -5.50 -52.53
N ILE A 210 -8.84 -4.45 -52.72
CA ILE A 210 -9.12 -3.84 -54.01
C ILE A 210 -8.84 -2.35 -53.89
N LYS A 211 -8.05 -1.79 -54.81
CA LYS A 211 -7.78 -0.34 -54.83
C LYS A 211 -8.58 0.30 -55.95
N LEU A 212 -9.43 1.29 -55.61
CA LEU A 212 -10.03 2.14 -56.62
C LEU A 212 -8.98 3.17 -57.10
N PRO A 213 -8.81 3.34 -58.43
CA PRO A 213 -7.94 4.37 -58.97
C PRO A 213 -8.56 5.77 -58.81
N ASP A 214 -7.72 6.78 -58.64
CA ASP A 214 -8.14 8.18 -58.47
C ASP A 214 -8.72 8.82 -59.74
N HIS A 215 -8.50 8.18 -60.89
CA HIS A 215 -8.97 8.62 -62.20
C HIS A 215 -9.70 7.48 -62.93
N PRO A 216 -10.52 7.78 -63.95
CA PRO A 216 -11.20 6.74 -64.72
C PRO A 216 -10.17 5.94 -65.52
N VAL A 217 -10.21 4.63 -65.38
CA VAL A 217 -9.30 3.69 -66.04
C VAL A 217 -10.15 2.66 -66.80
N TRP A 218 -9.65 2.16 -67.94
CA TRP A 218 -10.38 1.15 -68.69
C TRP A 218 -10.50 -0.16 -67.90
N PRO A 219 -11.55 -0.98 -68.11
CA PRO A 219 -11.76 -2.20 -67.33
C PRO A 219 -10.60 -3.20 -67.35
N HIS A 220 -9.83 -3.25 -68.45
CA HIS A 220 -8.68 -4.14 -68.58
C HIS A 220 -7.49 -3.67 -67.74
N GLU A 221 -7.14 -2.39 -67.83
CA GLU A 221 -6.11 -1.74 -67.01
C GLU A 221 -6.47 -1.78 -65.52
N PHE A 222 -7.75 -1.58 -65.15
CA PHE A 222 -8.22 -1.70 -63.76
C PHE A 222 -8.00 -3.11 -63.19
N LYS A 223 -8.22 -4.14 -64.02
CA LYS A 223 -7.99 -5.54 -63.61
C LYS A 223 -6.52 -5.81 -63.38
N GLU A 224 -5.64 -5.31 -64.25
CA GLU A 224 -4.19 -5.49 -64.12
C GLU A 224 -3.62 -4.75 -62.90
N LEU A 225 -4.03 -3.50 -62.69
CA LEU A 225 -3.63 -2.71 -61.52
C LEU A 225 -4.04 -3.37 -60.20
N ASN A 226 -5.27 -3.88 -60.12
CA ASN A 226 -5.72 -4.61 -58.94
C ASN A 226 -5.03 -5.95 -58.77
N LYS A 227 -4.62 -6.62 -59.84
CA LYS A 227 -3.85 -7.86 -59.73
C LYS A 227 -2.49 -7.62 -59.08
N ILE A 228 -1.77 -6.59 -59.52
CA ILE A 228 -0.49 -6.20 -58.92
C ILE A 228 -0.67 -5.80 -57.46
N TYR A 229 -1.68 -4.96 -57.18
CA TYR A 229 -1.99 -4.53 -55.81
C TYR A 229 -2.39 -5.71 -54.90
N LEU A 230 -3.15 -6.67 -55.40
CA LEU A 230 -3.49 -7.90 -54.68
C LEU A 230 -2.25 -8.72 -54.35
N GLU A 231 -1.33 -8.91 -55.31
CA GLU A 231 -0.10 -9.66 -55.08
C GLU A 231 0.79 -8.98 -54.01
N ASP A 232 0.89 -7.66 -54.01
CA ASP A 232 1.66 -6.91 -53.01
C ASP A 232 1.00 -6.90 -51.63
N THR A 233 -0.31 -6.65 -51.57
CA THR A 233 -1.06 -6.71 -50.30
C THR A 233 -1.06 -8.11 -49.70
N MET A 234 -1.14 -9.16 -50.52
CA MET A 234 -1.06 -10.53 -50.06
C MET A 234 0.29 -10.87 -49.45
N LYS A 235 1.41 -10.37 -50.02
CA LYS A 235 2.73 -10.50 -49.40
C LYS A 235 2.78 -9.81 -48.03
N HIS A 236 2.30 -8.57 -47.94
CA HIS A 236 2.27 -7.85 -46.66
C HIS A 236 1.42 -8.53 -45.58
N ILE A 237 0.25 -9.05 -45.95
CA ILE A 237 -0.59 -9.82 -45.02
C ILE A 237 0.12 -11.11 -44.60
N SER A 238 0.77 -11.81 -45.53
CA SER A 238 1.54 -13.03 -45.24
C SER A 238 2.68 -12.74 -44.25
N ASP A 239 3.47 -11.69 -44.49
CA ASP A 239 4.58 -11.31 -43.61
C ASP A 239 4.08 -10.97 -42.19
N LYS A 240 2.98 -10.22 -42.08
CA LYS A 240 2.34 -9.92 -40.79
C LYS A 240 1.79 -11.17 -40.11
N SER A 241 1.24 -12.12 -40.87
CA SER A 241 0.76 -13.39 -40.31
C SER A 241 1.89 -14.21 -39.69
N ILE A 242 3.04 -14.30 -40.38
CA ILE A 242 4.25 -14.97 -39.86
C ILE A 242 4.73 -14.27 -38.59
N PHE A 243 4.78 -12.94 -38.59
CA PHE A 243 5.15 -12.17 -37.40
C PHE A 243 4.22 -12.44 -36.20
N ILE A 244 2.90 -12.51 -36.42
CA ILE A 244 1.92 -12.85 -35.37
C ILE A 244 2.20 -14.24 -34.80
N GLU A 245 2.49 -15.24 -35.66
CA GLU A 245 2.84 -16.59 -35.22
C GLU A 245 4.13 -16.60 -34.38
N ASP A 246 5.16 -15.87 -34.80
CA ASP A 246 6.42 -15.76 -34.08
C ASP A 246 6.23 -15.15 -32.69
N VAL A 247 5.45 -14.06 -32.59
CA VAL A 247 5.12 -13.41 -31.33
C VAL A 247 4.31 -14.35 -30.44
N PHE A 248 3.34 -15.08 -31.00
CA PHE A 248 2.54 -16.04 -30.22
C PHE A 248 3.40 -17.20 -29.70
N ASN A 249 4.28 -17.75 -30.53
CA ASN A 249 5.26 -18.76 -30.15
C ASN A 249 6.20 -18.26 -29.04
N TYR A 250 6.60 -16.99 -29.10
CA TYR A 250 7.39 -16.36 -28.05
C TYR A 250 6.60 -16.26 -26.73
N VAL A 251 5.33 -15.85 -26.75
CA VAL A 251 4.46 -15.82 -25.56
C VAL A 251 4.35 -17.20 -24.93
N ILE A 252 4.14 -18.25 -25.73
CA ILE A 252 4.10 -19.64 -25.24
C ILE A 252 5.41 -20.02 -24.56
N LYS A 253 6.55 -19.77 -25.21
CA LYS A 253 7.88 -20.08 -24.63
C LYS A 253 8.11 -19.32 -23.32
N LEU A 254 7.70 -18.06 -23.26
CA LEU A 254 7.84 -17.20 -22.09
C LEU A 254 7.00 -17.72 -20.91
N ILE A 255 5.76 -18.15 -21.16
CA ILE A 255 4.90 -18.77 -20.15
C ILE A 255 5.48 -20.12 -19.71
N ILE A 256 5.92 -20.97 -20.63
CA ILE A 256 6.52 -22.28 -20.31
C ILE A 256 7.78 -22.10 -19.47
N TYR A 257 8.66 -21.16 -19.84
CA TYR A 257 9.85 -20.84 -19.05
C TYR A 257 9.48 -20.44 -17.63
N ARG A 258 8.46 -19.59 -17.47
CA ARG A 258 7.97 -19.15 -16.15
C ARG A 258 7.36 -20.28 -15.32
N VAL A 259 6.66 -21.20 -15.97
CA VAL A 259 6.09 -22.39 -15.33
C VAL A 259 7.20 -23.37 -14.94
N ASN A 260 8.21 -23.56 -15.79
CA ASN A 260 9.33 -24.48 -15.57
C ASN A 260 10.41 -23.91 -14.64
N ASP A 261 10.45 -22.60 -14.42
CA ASP A 261 11.21 -21.95 -13.33
C ASP A 261 10.82 -22.51 -11.95
N LYS A 262 9.70 -23.23 -11.84
CA LYS A 262 9.40 -24.13 -10.71
C LYS A 262 10.52 -25.13 -10.40
N TYR A 263 11.39 -25.47 -11.36
CA TYR A 263 12.51 -26.40 -11.18
C TYR A 263 13.89 -25.71 -11.05
N SER A 264 13.98 -24.38 -11.18
CA SER A 264 15.23 -23.63 -10.98
C SER A 264 15.35 -22.98 -9.59
N PHE A 265 14.32 -23.07 -8.74
CA PHE A 265 14.52 -23.00 -7.30
C PHE A 265 15.03 -24.35 -6.81
N LYS A 266 16.28 -24.67 -7.13
CA LYS A 266 17.03 -25.63 -6.32
C LYS A 266 16.99 -25.10 -4.90
N ASP A 267 16.51 -25.94 -4.00
CA ASP A 267 16.31 -25.70 -2.57
C ASP A 267 14.96 -25.07 -2.20
N GLU A 268 13.87 -25.80 -2.48
CA GLU A 268 12.62 -25.68 -1.72
C GLU A 268 12.91 -25.66 -0.21
N GLU A 269 13.87 -26.47 0.29
CA GLU A 269 14.33 -26.42 1.70
C GLU A 269 14.95 -25.08 2.13
N SER A 270 15.58 -24.31 1.24
CA SER A 270 16.16 -23.00 1.61
C SER A 270 15.09 -21.89 1.69
N MET A 271 14.05 -21.95 0.86
CA MET A 271 12.90 -21.04 0.95
C MET A 271 12.02 -21.40 2.16
N TYR A 272 11.92 -22.69 2.51
CA TYR A 272 11.21 -23.15 3.72
C TYR A 272 11.99 -22.91 5.03
N ASN A 273 13.31 -22.73 4.99
CA ASN A 273 14.07 -22.21 6.14
C ASN A 273 13.66 -20.78 6.56
N PHE A 274 13.03 -20.01 5.66
CA PHE A 274 12.45 -18.69 5.96
C PHE A 274 11.19 -18.78 6.84
N PHE A 275 10.50 -19.92 6.82
CA PHE A 275 9.27 -20.19 7.58
C PHE A 275 9.53 -20.91 8.91
N ASN A 276 10.78 -21.06 9.35
CA ASN A 276 11.10 -21.75 10.59
C ASN A 276 10.58 -20.93 11.78
N VAL A 277 9.38 -21.28 12.26
CA VAL A 277 8.63 -20.62 13.34
C VAL A 277 9.48 -20.46 14.61
N ASN A 278 10.47 -21.35 14.81
CA ASN A 278 11.40 -21.30 15.94
C ASN A 278 12.29 -20.06 15.91
N ARG A 279 12.73 -19.56 14.75
CA ARG A 279 13.62 -18.37 14.66
C ARG A 279 12.89 -17.07 15.00
N ALA A 280 11.60 -16.98 14.66
CA ALA A 280 10.76 -15.84 15.02
C ALA A 280 10.31 -15.87 16.50
N LEU A 281 10.46 -17.01 17.18
CA LEU A 281 10.15 -17.20 18.60
C LEU A 281 11.39 -17.25 19.50
N GLU A 282 12.58 -17.57 18.97
CA GLU A 282 13.84 -17.62 19.71
C GLU A 282 14.29 -16.22 20.16
N ASP A 283 14.06 -15.18 19.35
CA ASP A 283 14.35 -13.78 19.74
C ASP A 283 13.45 -13.25 20.87
N ILE A 284 12.45 -14.02 21.33
CA ILE A 284 11.61 -13.66 22.48
C ILE A 284 12.18 -14.21 23.79
N LYS A 285 13.02 -15.27 23.74
CA LYS A 285 13.53 -15.92 24.96
C LYS A 285 14.73 -15.20 25.60
N ASP A 286 15.46 -14.39 24.84
CA ASP A 286 16.64 -13.67 25.35
C ASP A 286 16.34 -12.26 25.91
N THR A 287 15.05 -11.89 26.05
CA THR A 287 14.66 -10.60 26.64
C THR A 287 13.83 -10.69 27.92
N ASP A 288 13.69 -11.87 28.51
CA ASP A 288 13.09 -12.04 29.84
C ASP A 288 14.16 -12.56 30.82
N GLY A 289 14.81 -11.60 31.50
CA GLY A 289 15.35 -11.81 32.85
C GLY A 289 14.25 -11.64 33.88
#